data_AF-A0A4S3IYP6-F1
#
_entry.id   AF-A0A4S3IYP6-F1
#
_cell.length_a   1.000
_cell.length_b   1.000
_cell.length_c   1.000
_cell.angle_alpha   90.00
_cell.angle_beta   90.00
_cell.angle_gamma   90.00
#
_symmetry.space_group_name_H-M   'P 1'
#
loop_
_entity.id
_entity.type
_entity.pdbx_description
1 polymer ?
#
loop_
_entity_poly.entity_id
_entity_poly.type
_entity_poly.pdbx_seq_one_letter_code
_entity_poly.pdbx_strand_id
1 'polypeptide(L)'
;MESPVLEDYFGKQWTLTIKACSERMEPYDRGIIRSFRTYQDIQEHVFAEQDEEASEAALHELAMLQPRLIDLKNFSEFFSTQLFSTLDTGIFWGLLGLLLTHDDTMRRIVQMLKKQGRNRHDFILHCRKSPAVTKEDKESSFDIFLRIVTFLADAVQLLRKAEDDLSEL
;
A
#
# COMPACT_ATOMS: atom_id res chain seq x y z
N MET A 1 -12.32 -15.05 20.84
CA MET A 1 -11.05 -15.65 20.40
C MET A 1 -9.96 -15.06 21.27
N GLU A 2 -9.17 -15.89 21.96
CA GLU A 2 -8.05 -15.42 22.80
C GLU A 2 -6.98 -14.75 21.91
N SER A 3 -6.30 -13.70 22.44
CA SER A 3 -5.30 -12.91 21.68
C SER A 3 -4.29 -13.75 20.89
N PRO A 4 -3.72 -14.84 21.45
CA PRO A 4 -2.73 -15.65 20.74
C PRO A 4 -3.30 -16.39 19.51
N VAL A 5 -4.56 -16.84 19.58
CA VAL A 5 -5.21 -17.55 18.47
C VAL A 5 -5.52 -16.58 17.32
N LEU A 6 -5.89 -15.34 17.66
CA LEU A 6 -6.17 -14.30 16.67
C LEU A 6 -4.89 -13.82 15.96
N GLU A 7 -3.80 -13.67 16.71
CA GLU A 7 -2.49 -13.28 16.16
C GLU A 7 -1.92 -14.36 15.23
N ASP A 8 -2.02 -15.65 15.60
CA ASP A 8 -1.62 -16.77 14.73
C ASP A 8 -2.47 -16.81 13.44
N TYR A 9 -3.78 -16.57 13.55
CA TYR A 9 -4.66 -16.46 12.39
C TYR A 9 -4.23 -15.31 11.47
N PHE A 10 -3.99 -14.11 12.00
CA PHE A 10 -3.51 -12.97 11.21
C PHE A 10 -2.16 -13.25 10.54
N GLY A 11 -1.19 -13.81 11.26
CA GLY A 11 0.11 -14.16 10.70
C GLY A 11 0.00 -15.15 9.55
N LYS A 12 -0.83 -16.20 9.69
CA LYS A 12 -1.07 -17.19 8.63
C LYS A 12 -1.74 -16.57 7.41
N GLN A 13 -2.83 -15.84 7.60
CA GLN A 13 -3.54 -15.18 6.50
C GLN A 13 -2.65 -14.18 5.78
N TRP A 14 -1.91 -13.36 6.52
CA TRP A 14 -0.98 -12.38 5.96
C TRP A 14 0.09 -13.04 5.10
N THR A 15 0.72 -14.10 5.61
CA THR A 15 1.74 -14.86 4.87
C THR A 15 1.18 -15.44 3.57
N LEU A 16 -0.02 -16.03 3.61
CA LEU A 16 -0.69 -16.56 2.43
C LEU A 16 -0.99 -15.47 1.40
N THR A 17 -1.49 -14.32 1.84
CA THR A 17 -1.79 -13.19 0.96
C THR A 17 -0.53 -12.60 0.32
N ILE A 18 0.54 -12.39 1.09
CA ILE A 18 1.82 -11.90 0.55
C ILE A 18 2.34 -12.86 -0.52
N LYS A 19 2.33 -14.16 -0.22
CA LYS A 19 2.79 -15.18 -1.15
C LYS A 19 1.97 -15.16 -2.44
N ALA A 20 0.64 -15.17 -2.34
CA ALA A 20 -0.26 -15.13 -3.49
C ALA A 20 -0.07 -13.84 -4.32
N CYS A 21 0.11 -12.68 -3.68
CA CYS A 21 0.38 -11.44 -4.38
C CYS A 21 1.74 -11.48 -5.10
N SER A 22 2.78 -11.98 -4.43
CA SER A 22 4.14 -12.04 -4.97
C SER A 22 4.28 -13.04 -6.13
N GLU A 23 3.61 -14.19 -6.06
CA GLU A 23 3.61 -15.21 -7.10
C GLU A 23 3.01 -14.71 -8.42
N ARG A 24 2.05 -13.78 -8.34
CA ARG A 24 1.44 -13.14 -9.51
C ARG A 24 2.35 -12.14 -10.21
N MET A 25 3.37 -11.63 -9.53
CA MET A 25 4.28 -10.62 -10.10
C MET A 25 5.34 -11.25 -11.00
N GLU A 26 5.67 -10.63 -12.12
CA GLU A 26 6.79 -11.03 -12.97
C GLU A 26 8.14 -10.80 -12.25
N PRO A 27 9.23 -11.44 -12.72
CA PRO A 27 10.56 -11.30 -12.11
C PRO A 27 11.05 -9.85 -11.99
N TYR A 28 10.78 -9.01 -12.99
CA TYR A 28 11.18 -7.60 -12.98
C TYR A 28 10.47 -6.80 -11.87
N ASP A 29 9.15 -6.93 -11.77
CA ASP A 29 8.34 -6.30 -10.73
C ASP A 29 8.76 -6.74 -9.34
N ARG A 30 9.07 -8.02 -9.16
CA ARG A 30 9.57 -8.52 -7.87
C ARG A 30 10.87 -7.81 -7.47
N GLY A 31 11.69 -7.39 -8.43
CA GLY A 31 12.86 -6.55 -8.20
C GLY A 31 12.46 -5.19 -7.63
N ILE A 32 11.57 -4.48 -8.31
CA ILE A 32 11.08 -3.15 -7.90
C ILE A 32 10.34 -3.21 -6.57
N ILE A 33 9.44 -4.18 -6.38
CA ILE A 33 8.71 -4.38 -5.12
C ILE A 33 9.67 -4.57 -3.94
N ARG A 34 10.87 -5.13 -4.17
CA ARG A 34 11.89 -5.28 -3.12
C ARG A 34 12.68 -4.01 -2.83
N SER A 35 12.77 -3.07 -3.77
CA SER A 35 13.44 -1.78 -3.53
C SER A 35 12.58 -0.82 -2.72
N PHE A 36 11.25 -0.98 -2.73
CA PHE A 36 10.33 -0.19 -1.91
C PHE A 36 9.84 -0.98 -0.71
N ARG A 37 10.31 -0.63 0.49
CA ARG A 37 9.95 -1.31 1.75
C ARG A 37 9.28 -0.38 2.75
N THR A 38 9.39 0.93 2.56
CA THR A 38 8.94 1.96 3.48
C THR A 38 8.39 3.18 2.74
N TYR A 39 7.74 4.08 3.48
CA TYR A 39 7.39 5.41 2.97
C TYR A 39 8.61 6.21 2.53
N GLN A 40 9.75 6.05 3.22
CA GLN A 40 10.96 6.79 2.89
C GLN A 40 11.50 6.39 1.50
N ASP A 41 11.46 5.10 1.17
CA ASP A 41 11.86 4.63 -0.17
C ASP A 41 11.00 5.27 -1.26
N ILE A 42 9.69 5.45 -1.02
CA ILE A 42 8.81 6.18 -1.93
C ILE A 42 9.21 7.66 -2.02
N GLN A 43 9.50 8.32 -0.90
CA GLN A 43 9.96 9.71 -0.94
C GLN A 43 11.23 9.88 -1.76
N GLU A 44 12.19 8.99 -1.60
CA GLU A 44 13.48 9.06 -2.28
C GLU A 44 13.33 8.79 -3.78
N HIS A 45 12.70 7.68 -4.19
CA HIS A 45 12.70 7.28 -5.61
C HIS A 45 11.54 7.90 -6.42
N VAL A 46 10.43 8.31 -5.80
CA VAL A 46 9.28 8.87 -6.53
C VAL A 46 9.29 10.40 -6.50
N PHE A 47 9.76 11.02 -5.41
CA PHE A 47 9.70 12.48 -5.28
C PHE A 47 11.05 13.17 -5.46
N ALA A 48 12.17 12.57 -5.04
CA ALA A 48 13.47 13.23 -5.18
C ALA A 48 14.09 13.07 -6.57
N GLU A 49 13.81 11.97 -7.27
CA GLU A 49 14.34 11.70 -8.62
C GLU A 49 13.55 12.38 -9.75
N GLN A 50 12.34 12.89 -9.48
CA GLN A 50 11.45 13.46 -10.51
C GLN A 50 11.63 14.97 -10.77
N ASP A 51 12.44 15.67 -9.96
CA ASP A 51 12.49 17.14 -9.95
C ASP A 51 13.18 17.75 -11.19
N GLU A 52 13.95 16.97 -11.97
CA GLU A 52 14.67 17.49 -13.15
C GLU A 52 13.90 17.34 -14.49
N GLU A 53 12.94 16.40 -14.60
CA GLU A 53 12.27 16.07 -15.88
C GLU A 53 10.73 15.99 -15.81
N ALA A 54 10.10 16.11 -14.63
CA ALA A 54 8.65 15.97 -14.51
C ALA A 54 7.87 17.20 -15.01
N SER A 55 6.75 16.94 -15.71
CA SER A 55 5.81 18.00 -16.11
C SER A 55 5.14 18.66 -14.89
N GLU A 56 4.76 19.93 -15.00
CA GLU A 56 4.03 20.67 -13.94
C GLU A 56 2.75 19.94 -13.48
N ALA A 57 2.08 19.24 -14.39
CA ALA A 57 0.91 18.42 -14.08
C ALA A 57 1.25 17.18 -13.24
N ALA A 58 2.40 16.55 -13.49
CA ALA A 58 2.89 15.42 -12.69
C ALA A 58 3.30 15.88 -11.28
N LEU A 59 4.02 16.99 -11.19
CA LEU A 59 4.40 17.62 -9.92
C LEU A 59 3.17 17.98 -9.07
N HIS A 60 2.10 18.49 -9.69
CA HIS A 60 0.86 18.78 -8.98
C HIS A 60 0.16 17.52 -8.45
N GLU A 61 0.09 16.45 -9.23
CA GLU A 61 -0.50 15.18 -8.77
C GLU A 61 0.32 14.53 -7.65
N LEU A 62 1.65 14.60 -7.73
CA LEU A 62 2.57 14.20 -6.67
C LEU A 62 2.34 14.99 -5.38
N ALA A 63 2.28 16.32 -5.46
CA ALA A 63 2.00 17.16 -4.31
C ALA A 63 0.65 16.81 -3.64
N MET A 64 -0.36 16.47 -4.45
CA MET A 64 -1.67 16.03 -3.96
C MET A 64 -1.64 14.62 -3.35
N LEU A 65 -0.66 13.79 -3.70
CA LEU A 65 -0.47 12.45 -3.17
C LEU A 65 0.21 12.46 -1.80
N GLN A 66 1.13 13.39 -1.57
CA GLN A 66 1.98 13.41 -0.38
C GLN A 66 1.21 13.35 0.96
N PRO A 67 0.14 14.14 1.21
CA PRO A 67 -0.64 14.00 2.44
C PRO A 67 -1.29 12.63 2.61
N ARG A 68 -1.68 11.99 1.50
CA ARG A 68 -2.30 10.64 1.51
C ARG A 68 -1.28 9.55 1.77
N LEU A 69 -0.05 9.71 1.29
CA LEU A 69 1.03 8.79 1.66
C LEU A 69 1.38 8.90 3.14
N ILE A 70 1.28 10.09 3.74
CA ILE A 70 1.44 10.26 5.19
C ILE A 70 0.31 9.56 5.95
N ASP A 71 -0.94 9.67 5.51
CA ASP A 71 -2.07 8.91 6.09
C ASP A 71 -1.81 7.38 6.02
N LEU A 72 -1.32 6.89 4.87
CA LEU A 72 -0.97 5.48 4.66
C LEU A 72 0.22 5.04 5.51
N LYS A 73 1.23 5.91 5.67
CA LYS A 73 2.36 5.68 6.56
C LYS A 73 1.88 5.45 7.99
N ASN A 74 1.11 6.40 8.51
CA ASN A 74 0.52 6.32 9.84
C ASN A 74 -0.31 5.03 10.02
N PHE A 75 -1.04 4.61 8.98
CA PHE A 75 -1.82 3.38 9.03
C PHE A 75 -0.94 2.12 9.03
N SER A 76 0.09 2.09 8.18
CA SER A 76 1.02 0.96 8.10
C SER A 76 1.82 0.78 9.40
N GLU A 77 2.21 1.88 10.05
CA GLU A 77 2.88 1.86 11.35
C GLU A 77 1.93 1.39 12.45
N PHE A 78 0.68 1.85 12.43
CA PHE A 78 -0.34 1.35 13.35
C PHE A 78 -0.54 -0.17 13.18
N PHE A 79 -0.66 -0.63 11.94
CA PHE A 79 -0.82 -2.04 11.60
C PHE A 79 0.36 -2.90 12.06
N SER A 80 1.60 -2.45 11.84
CA SER A 80 2.79 -3.22 12.23
C SER A 80 3.08 -3.16 13.74
N THR A 81 2.66 -2.11 14.45
CA THR A 81 3.02 -1.93 15.88
C THR A 81 1.90 -2.33 16.86
N GLN A 82 0.64 -2.07 16.54
CA GLN A 82 -0.50 -2.25 17.47
C GLN A 82 -1.27 -3.56 17.24
N LEU A 83 -1.17 -4.10 16.03
CA LEU A 83 -1.94 -5.27 15.62
C LEU A 83 -1.16 -6.54 15.93
N PHE A 84 0.06 -6.64 15.41
CA PHE A 84 1.03 -7.71 15.69
C PHE A 84 2.43 -7.31 15.20
N SER A 85 3.42 -7.33 16.10
CA SER A 85 4.78 -6.76 15.89
C SER A 85 5.64 -7.43 14.81
N THR A 86 5.12 -8.42 14.10
CA THR A 86 5.84 -9.16 13.05
C THR A 86 5.18 -9.11 11.68
N LEU A 87 4.09 -8.34 11.50
CA LEU A 87 3.49 -8.16 10.18
C LEU A 87 4.35 -7.21 9.33
N ASP A 88 5.05 -7.78 8.35
CA ASP A 88 5.85 -7.03 7.37
C ASP A 88 4.93 -6.24 6.42
N THR A 89 4.97 -4.91 6.49
CA THR A 89 4.25 -4.01 5.58
C THR A 89 5.05 -3.68 4.31
N GLY A 90 6.25 -4.26 4.14
CA GLY A 90 7.10 -4.01 2.99
C GLY A 90 6.45 -4.37 1.66
N ILE A 91 5.60 -5.41 1.59
CA ILE A 91 4.86 -5.74 0.36
C ILE A 91 3.91 -4.61 -0.05
N PHE A 92 3.33 -3.91 0.92
CA PHE A 92 2.38 -2.83 0.67
C PHE A 92 3.11 -1.64 0.03
N TRP A 93 4.25 -1.27 0.60
CA TRP A 93 5.11 -0.23 0.04
C TRP A 93 5.70 -0.63 -1.30
N GLY A 94 6.08 -1.90 -1.45
CA GLY A 94 6.58 -2.50 -2.68
C GLY A 94 5.61 -2.34 -3.85
N LEU A 95 4.38 -2.80 -3.66
CA LEU A 95 3.33 -2.70 -4.67
C LEU A 95 2.94 -1.25 -4.96
N LEU A 96 2.88 -0.40 -3.92
CA LEU A 96 2.57 1.00 -4.09
C LEU A 96 3.67 1.73 -4.87
N GLY A 97 4.93 1.51 -4.52
CA GLY A 97 6.10 2.09 -5.19
C GLY A 97 6.16 1.68 -6.65
N LEU A 98 6.03 0.39 -6.94
CA LEU A 98 5.93 -0.12 -8.32
C LEU A 98 4.85 0.62 -9.12
N LEU A 99 3.66 0.80 -8.56
CA LEU A 99 2.61 1.46 -9.30
C LEU A 99 2.83 2.98 -9.49
N LEU A 100 3.57 3.61 -8.58
CA LEU A 100 3.91 5.03 -8.68
C LEU A 100 5.05 5.31 -9.66
N THR A 101 5.85 4.30 -10.02
CA THR A 101 6.86 4.43 -11.09
C THR A 101 6.25 4.40 -12.50
N HIS A 102 4.96 4.11 -12.64
CA HIS A 102 4.24 4.21 -13.92
C HIS A 102 3.43 5.52 -13.96
N ASP A 103 3.80 6.46 -14.85
CA ASP A 103 3.22 7.81 -14.93
C ASP A 103 1.70 7.83 -15.13
N ASP A 104 1.17 7.02 -16.05
CA ASP A 104 -0.27 6.93 -16.32
C ASP A 104 -1.06 6.30 -15.16
N THR A 105 -0.37 5.52 -14.35
CA THR A 105 -0.92 4.80 -13.21
C THR A 105 -1.00 5.67 -11.98
N MET A 106 0.00 6.55 -11.79
CA MET A 106 0.08 7.47 -10.67
C MET A 106 -1.23 8.25 -10.50
N ARG A 107 -1.76 8.85 -11.58
CA ARG A 107 -3.02 9.62 -11.53
C ARG A 107 -4.20 8.77 -11.08
N ARG A 108 -4.37 7.57 -11.63
CA ARG A 108 -5.48 6.66 -11.29
C ARG A 108 -5.38 6.21 -9.83
N ILE A 109 -4.18 5.90 -9.37
CA ILE A 109 -3.93 5.50 -7.98
C ILE A 109 -4.15 6.64 -7.02
N VAL A 110 -3.69 7.84 -7.35
CA VAL A 110 -3.96 9.05 -6.57
C VAL A 110 -5.46 9.23 -6.39
N GLN A 111 -6.26 9.10 -7.44
CA GLN A 111 -7.72 9.19 -7.36
C GLN A 111 -8.33 8.09 -6.48
N MET A 112 -7.81 6.86 -6.60
CA MET A 112 -8.31 5.72 -5.81
C MET A 112 -7.93 5.83 -4.33
N LEU A 113 -6.71 6.27 -4.01
CA LEU A 113 -6.25 6.56 -2.66
C LEU A 113 -7.02 7.74 -2.05
N LYS A 114 -7.28 8.80 -2.84
CA LYS A 114 -8.13 9.94 -2.44
C LYS A 114 -9.54 9.47 -2.04
N LYS A 115 -10.16 8.57 -2.83
CA LYS A 115 -11.50 8.02 -2.54
C LYS A 115 -11.55 7.23 -1.23
N GLN A 116 -10.43 6.64 -0.84
CA GLN A 116 -10.33 5.78 0.32
C GLN A 116 -9.74 6.46 1.58
N GLY A 117 -9.24 7.69 1.47
CA GLY A 117 -8.48 8.36 2.53
C GLY A 117 -9.33 8.90 3.69
N ARG A 118 -10.55 9.39 3.45
CA ARG A 118 -11.38 10.00 4.53
C ARG A 118 -11.79 8.96 5.58
N ASN A 119 -12.35 7.83 5.16
CA ASN A 119 -12.83 6.80 6.09
C ASN A 119 -11.70 6.16 6.92
N ARG A 120 -10.47 6.12 6.37
CA ARG A 120 -9.30 5.54 7.04
C ARG A 120 -8.70 6.48 8.08
N HIS A 121 -8.64 7.78 7.77
CA HIS A 121 -8.16 8.78 8.72
C HIS A 121 -9.03 8.79 9.99
N ASP A 122 -10.36 8.77 9.83
CA ASP A 122 -11.30 8.75 10.95
C ASP A 122 -11.18 7.46 11.78
N PHE A 123 -10.97 6.31 11.14
CA PHE A 123 -10.76 5.03 11.80
C PHE A 123 -9.45 5.00 12.61
N ILE A 124 -8.34 5.47 12.04
CA ILE A 124 -7.06 5.57 12.76
C ILE A 124 -7.17 6.52 13.95
N LEU A 125 -7.87 7.65 13.75
CA LEU A 125 -8.10 8.62 14.81
C LEU A 125 -8.94 8.02 15.94
N HIS A 126 -9.95 7.20 15.61
CA HIS A 126 -10.73 6.43 16.58
C HIS A 126 -9.86 5.46 17.37
N CYS A 127 -9.04 4.64 16.69
CA CYS A 127 -8.16 3.67 17.37
C CYS A 127 -7.11 4.37 18.25
N ARG A 128 -6.55 5.51 17.82
CA ARG A 128 -5.56 6.29 18.58
C ARG A 128 -6.14 7.01 19.80
N LYS A 129 -7.40 7.43 19.73
CA LYS A 129 -8.10 8.09 20.86
C LYS A 129 -8.64 7.11 21.88
N SER A 130 -8.76 5.83 21.51
CA SER A 130 -9.28 4.79 22.39
C SER A 130 -8.20 4.39 23.41
N PRO A 131 -8.57 4.19 24.69
CA PRO A 131 -7.61 3.84 25.74
C PRO A 131 -6.97 2.46 25.55
N ALA A 132 -7.61 1.59 24.76
CA ALA A 132 -7.05 0.34 24.31
C ALA A 132 -7.62 0.01 22.91
N VAL A 133 -6.80 -0.60 22.05
CA VAL A 133 -7.25 -1.12 20.75
C VAL A 133 -8.07 -2.37 21.01
N THR A 134 -9.33 -2.38 20.58
CA THR A 134 -10.22 -3.53 20.79
C THR A 134 -9.90 -4.67 19.83
N LYS A 135 -10.45 -5.86 20.10
CA LYS A 135 -10.40 -6.98 19.17
C LYS A 135 -11.00 -6.62 17.80
N GLU A 136 -12.11 -5.90 17.79
CA GLU A 136 -12.82 -5.48 16.57
C GLU A 136 -12.00 -4.46 15.77
N ASP A 137 -11.29 -3.56 16.45
CA ASP A 137 -10.35 -2.62 15.81
C ASP A 137 -9.20 -3.37 15.14
N LYS A 138 -8.66 -4.42 15.79
CA LYS A 138 -7.61 -5.27 15.20
C LYS A 138 -8.11 -6.02 13.98
N GLU A 139 -9.25 -6.70 14.08
CA GLU A 139 -9.87 -7.43 12.96
C GLU A 139 -10.17 -6.49 11.78
N SER A 140 -10.76 -5.32 12.05
CA SER A 140 -11.07 -4.33 11.02
C SER A 140 -9.81 -3.79 10.36
N SER A 141 -8.79 -3.46 11.15
CA SER A 141 -7.50 -3.01 10.65
C SER A 141 -6.84 -4.07 9.76
N PHE A 142 -6.93 -5.34 10.17
CA PHE A 142 -6.38 -6.46 9.42
C PHE A 142 -7.06 -6.65 8.07
N ASP A 143 -8.39 -6.66 8.05
CA ASP A 143 -9.19 -6.77 6.84
C ASP A 143 -8.96 -5.61 5.88
N ILE A 144 -8.86 -4.37 6.40
CA ILE A 144 -8.57 -3.20 5.58
C ILE A 144 -7.20 -3.35 4.90
N PHE A 145 -6.17 -3.77 5.64
CA PHE A 145 -4.81 -3.89 5.12
C PHE A 145 -4.70 -5.02 4.06
N LEU A 146 -5.34 -6.17 4.32
CA LEU A 146 -5.45 -7.26 3.35
C LEU A 146 -6.10 -6.81 2.04
N ARG A 147 -7.21 -6.07 2.14
CA ARG A 147 -7.91 -5.54 0.96
C ARG A 147 -7.05 -4.56 0.18
N ILE A 148 -6.30 -3.69 0.86
CA ILE A 148 -5.40 -2.74 0.20
C ILE A 148 -4.31 -3.47 -0.57
N VAL A 149 -3.61 -4.42 0.06
CA VAL A 149 -2.51 -5.15 -0.61
C VAL A 149 -3.02 -5.96 -1.80
N THR A 150 -4.14 -6.66 -1.64
CA THR A 150 -4.75 -7.42 -2.73
C THR A 150 -5.15 -6.50 -3.87
N PHE A 151 -5.77 -5.36 -3.55
CA PHE A 151 -6.15 -4.35 -4.52
C PHE A 151 -4.94 -3.79 -5.30
N LEU A 152 -3.84 -3.47 -4.63
CA LEU A 152 -2.63 -2.99 -5.29
C LEU A 152 -2.04 -4.06 -6.22
N ALA A 153 -2.00 -5.32 -5.79
CA ALA A 153 -1.55 -6.43 -6.62
C ALA A 153 -2.45 -6.62 -7.86
N ASP A 154 -3.78 -6.47 -7.72
CA ASP A 154 -4.71 -6.50 -8.84
C ASP A 154 -4.49 -5.34 -9.80
N ALA A 155 -4.22 -4.13 -9.28
CA ALA A 155 -3.93 -2.96 -10.09
C ALA A 155 -2.69 -3.18 -10.97
N VAL A 156 -1.60 -3.72 -10.41
CA VAL A 156 -0.37 -4.04 -11.18
C VAL A 156 -0.69 -4.96 -12.35
N GLN A 157 -1.49 -6.00 -12.10
CA GLN A 157 -1.87 -6.98 -13.12
C GLN A 157 -2.75 -6.40 -14.22
N LEU A 158 -3.68 -5.52 -13.85
CA LEU A 158 -4.57 -4.86 -14.81
C LEU A 158 -3.81 -3.93 -15.75
N LEU A 159 -2.82 -3.20 -15.23
CA LEU A 159 -2.02 -2.27 -16.02
C LEU A 159 -1.16 -2.99 -17.05
N ARG A 160 -0.55 -4.11 -16.65
CA ARG A 160 0.21 -4.94 -17.58
C ARG A 160 -0.60 -5.47 -18.73
N LYS A 161 -1.79 -6.02 -18.44
CA LYS A 161 -2.69 -6.48 -19.50
C LYS A 161 -3.03 -5.34 -20.47
N ALA A 162 -3.22 -4.14 -19.96
CA ALA A 162 -3.46 -2.98 -20.81
C ALA A 162 -2.22 -2.58 -21.65
N GLU A 163 -1.00 -2.71 -21.11
CA GLU A 163 0.26 -2.48 -21.83
C GLU A 163 0.52 -3.55 -22.91
N ASP A 164 0.26 -4.83 -22.60
CA ASP A 164 0.39 -5.95 -23.54
C ASP A 164 -0.60 -5.79 -24.72
N ASP A 165 -1.87 -5.50 -24.43
CA ASP A 165 -2.92 -5.29 -25.44
C ASP A 165 -2.61 -4.11 -26.39
N LEU A 166 -1.90 -3.08 -25.90
CA LEU A 166 -1.47 -1.92 -26.69
C LEU A 166 -0.21 -2.20 -27.51
N SER A 167 0.63 -3.16 -27.09
CA SER A 167 1.87 -3.53 -27.78
C SER A 167 1.64 -4.50 -28.95
N GLU A 168 0.48 -5.15 -28.99
CA GLU A 168 0.06 -6.05 -30.08
C GLU A 168 -0.72 -5.34 -31.22
N LEU A 169 -0.93 -4.02 -31.12
CA LEU A 169 -1.61 -3.15 -32.10
C LEU A 169 -0.62 -2.36 -32.97
#